data_AF-A0AAV8VGJ5-F1
#
_entry.id   AF-A0AAV8VGJ5-F1
#
_cell.length_a   1.000
_cell.length_b   1.000
_cell.length_c   1.000
_cell.angle_alpha   90.00
_cell.angle_beta   90.00
_cell.angle_gamma   90.00
#
_symmetry.space_group_name_H-M   'P 1'
#
loop_
_entity.id
_entity.type
_entity.pdbx_description
1 polymer ?
#
loop_
_entity_poly.entity_id
_entity_poly.type
_entity_poly.pdbx_seq_one_letter_code
_entity_poly.pdbx_strand_id
1 'polypeptide(L)'
;MEFCDNVGQLLQAYFRDFSFEKLDKPWRAFASSWTPETLARNLGINSSFVIKDHCYVLVRLSRFRETVEIDKIPNNIHLADVVAKEIDNVQRGDVASVLMFIRKYGSHYIQSYVTGNSLYQVFVFNKTNYQRIKDRLKKQGIAQVNHLELGQYFSPWYADHMGSILVASGNKSVARWASSKLRNNYYIFTYPSLLKIHGDARLLGTLNGLLKNEALLKINMKTLAPAFKDPVKRKWFEEVLDNFLKLWETNL
;
A
#
# COMPACT_ATOMS: atom_id res chain seq x y z
N MET A 1 -6.30 2.29 -11.70
CA MET A 1 -4.98 2.69 -12.23
C MET A 1 -4.70 4.05 -11.64
N GLU A 2 -3.56 4.24 -10.99
CA GLU A 2 -3.23 5.46 -10.26
C GLU A 2 -2.04 6.15 -10.92
N PHE A 3 -2.18 7.44 -11.23
CA PHE A 3 -1.13 8.28 -11.79
C PHE A 3 -0.43 9.02 -10.65
N CYS A 4 0.88 8.83 -10.52
CA CYS A 4 1.69 9.32 -9.42
C CYS A 4 2.84 10.19 -9.95
N ASP A 5 2.85 11.46 -9.60
CA ASP A 5 3.83 12.43 -10.10
C ASP A 5 5.23 12.22 -9.50
N ASN A 6 5.33 11.50 -8.36
CA ASN A 6 6.57 11.18 -7.67
C ASN A 6 6.41 9.91 -6.80
N VAL A 7 7.52 9.45 -6.20
CA VAL A 7 7.55 8.24 -5.35
C VAL A 7 6.62 8.36 -4.14
N GLY A 8 6.50 9.54 -3.53
CA GLY A 8 5.61 9.75 -2.38
C GLY A 8 4.14 9.51 -2.74
N GLN A 9 3.69 10.03 -3.88
CA GLN A 9 2.35 9.73 -4.40
C GLN A 9 2.19 8.25 -4.79
N LEU A 10 3.25 7.60 -5.27
CA LEU A 10 3.23 6.17 -5.57
C LEU A 10 3.06 5.33 -4.31
N LEU A 11 3.76 5.66 -3.22
CA LEU A 11 3.59 5.00 -1.93
C LEU A 11 2.19 5.26 -1.35
N GLN A 12 1.67 6.47 -1.49
CA GLN A 12 0.30 6.79 -1.10
C GLN A 12 -0.73 5.97 -1.89
N ALA A 13 -0.56 5.82 -3.20
CA ALA A 13 -1.41 4.96 -4.03
C ALA A 13 -1.25 3.48 -3.66
N TYR A 14 -0.02 3.06 -3.34
CA TYR A 14 0.27 1.69 -2.95
C TYR A 14 -0.43 1.31 -1.63
N PHE A 15 -0.34 2.17 -0.62
CA PHE A 15 -0.95 1.98 0.70
C PHE A 15 -2.31 2.68 0.85
N ARG A 16 -3.00 3.00 -0.24
CA ARG A 16 -4.26 3.78 -0.21
C ARG A 16 -5.32 3.21 0.74
N ASP A 17 -5.43 1.89 0.80
CA ASP A 17 -6.41 1.19 1.65
C ASP A 17 -5.85 0.83 3.05
N PHE A 18 -4.73 1.43 3.44
CA PHE A 18 -4.11 1.28 4.76
C PHE A 18 -4.27 2.59 5.51
N SER A 19 -5.00 2.58 6.62
CA SER A 19 -5.16 3.73 7.50
C SER A 19 -4.44 3.52 8.83
N PHE A 20 -3.94 4.63 9.36
CA PHE A 20 -3.25 4.68 10.64
C PHE A 20 -3.70 5.96 11.35
N GLU A 21 -4.43 5.81 12.45
CA GLU A 21 -4.97 6.95 13.19
C GLU A 21 -3.85 7.91 13.63
N LYS A 22 -4.14 9.22 13.61
CA LYS A 22 -3.19 10.31 13.91
C LYS A 22 -2.04 10.53 12.90
N LEU A 23 -2.00 9.82 11.77
CA LEU A 23 -1.07 10.11 10.67
C LEU A 23 -1.80 10.68 9.46
N ASP A 24 -1.25 11.77 8.90
CA ASP A 24 -1.78 12.38 7.68
C ASP A 24 -1.37 11.58 6.43
N LYS A 25 -0.22 10.90 6.49
CA LYS A 25 0.34 10.04 5.45
C LYS A 25 0.53 8.62 5.99
N PRO A 26 -0.55 7.81 6.07
CA PRO A 26 -0.50 6.46 6.65
C PRO A 26 0.58 5.54 6.09
N TRP A 27 0.93 5.69 4.80
CA TRP A 27 1.98 4.91 4.16
C TRP A 27 3.34 5.02 4.87
N ARG A 28 3.61 6.13 5.56
CA ARG A 28 4.86 6.33 6.31
C ARG A 28 5.00 5.26 7.38
N ALA A 29 3.94 4.92 8.12
CA ALA A 29 3.93 3.87 9.15
C ALA A 29 4.47 2.51 8.65
N PHE A 30 4.33 2.24 7.35
CA PHE A 30 4.68 0.94 6.76
C PHE A 30 5.97 0.96 5.94
N ALA A 31 6.36 2.11 5.38
CA ALA A 31 7.42 2.20 4.39
C ALA A 31 8.47 3.31 4.64
N SER A 32 8.37 4.10 5.70
CA SER A 32 9.36 5.16 5.99
C SER A 32 10.77 4.63 6.20
N SER A 33 10.90 3.40 6.72
CA SER A 33 12.20 2.73 6.94
C SER A 33 12.75 2.01 5.72
N TRP A 34 12.03 2.01 4.59
CA TRP A 34 12.48 1.28 3.39
C TRP A 34 13.59 2.05 2.68
N THR A 35 14.74 1.39 2.49
CA THR A 35 15.79 1.89 1.61
C THR A 35 15.29 1.97 0.16
N PRO A 36 15.94 2.77 -0.72
CA PRO A 36 15.59 2.81 -2.14
C PRO A 36 15.57 1.42 -2.81
N GLU A 37 16.48 0.51 -2.42
CA GLU A 37 16.54 -0.86 -2.93
C GLU A 37 15.34 -1.69 -2.47
N THR A 38 14.94 -1.54 -1.21
CA THR A 38 13.78 -2.23 -0.65
C THR A 38 12.50 -1.74 -1.32
N LEU A 39 12.38 -0.42 -1.51
CA LEU A 39 11.26 0.20 -2.21
C LEU A 39 11.18 -0.28 -3.66
N ALA A 40 12.30 -0.25 -4.38
CA ALA A 40 12.40 -0.74 -5.76
C ALA A 40 11.98 -2.22 -5.88
N ARG A 41 12.48 -3.08 -4.98
CA ARG A 41 12.11 -4.50 -4.91
C ARG A 41 10.62 -4.69 -4.65
N ASN A 42 10.04 -3.96 -3.69
CA ASN A 42 8.63 -4.08 -3.33
C ASN A 42 7.69 -3.53 -4.41
N LEU A 43 8.15 -2.58 -5.22
CA LEU A 43 7.40 -2.00 -6.35
C LEU A 43 7.68 -2.68 -7.69
N GLY A 44 8.66 -3.60 -7.74
CA GLY A 44 9.03 -4.37 -8.92
C GLY A 44 9.78 -3.56 -9.97
N ILE A 45 10.42 -2.45 -9.59
CA ILE A 45 11.18 -1.57 -10.49
C ILE A 45 12.67 -1.58 -10.15
N ASN A 46 13.52 -1.06 -11.05
CA ASN A 46 14.95 -0.86 -10.74
C ASN A 46 15.15 0.32 -9.76
N SER A 47 16.12 0.21 -8.84
CA SER A 47 16.42 1.24 -7.83
C SER A 47 16.82 2.60 -8.43
N SER A 48 17.44 2.61 -9.60
CA SER A 48 17.76 3.85 -10.33
C SER A 48 16.52 4.69 -10.65
N PHE A 49 15.35 4.07 -10.80
CA PHE A 49 14.10 4.79 -11.04
C PHE A 49 13.49 5.35 -9.77
N VAL A 50 13.86 4.86 -8.58
CA VAL A 50 13.40 5.42 -7.29
C VAL A 50 14.15 6.69 -6.93
N ILE A 51 15.44 6.74 -7.24
CA ILE A 51 16.36 7.82 -6.85
C ILE A 51 16.19 9.05 -7.77
N LYS A 52 15.88 8.81 -9.05
CA LYS A 52 15.73 9.87 -10.06
C LYS A 52 14.31 10.42 -10.08
N ASP A 53 14.17 11.62 -10.64
CA ASP A 53 12.89 12.28 -10.83
C ASP A 53 12.10 11.66 -11.99
N HIS A 54 11.24 10.71 -11.67
CA HIS A 54 10.33 10.04 -12.60
C HIS A 54 8.88 10.11 -12.11
N CYS A 55 7.97 9.91 -13.05
CA CYS A 55 6.56 9.73 -12.77
C CYS A 55 6.16 8.26 -12.94
N TYR A 56 5.09 7.86 -12.28
CA TYR A 56 4.72 6.46 -12.14
C TYR A 56 3.25 6.25 -12.43
N VAL A 57 2.93 5.05 -12.91
CA VAL A 57 1.55 4.57 -12.95
C VAL A 57 1.47 3.22 -12.28
N LEU A 58 0.66 3.14 -11.22
CA LEU A 58 0.36 1.89 -10.52
C LEU A 58 -0.90 1.26 -11.11
N VAL A 59 -0.75 0.06 -11.64
CA VAL A 59 -1.85 -0.81 -12.05
C VAL A 59 -2.00 -1.89 -10.99
N ARG A 60 -3.22 -2.09 -10.50
CA ARG A 60 -3.54 -3.09 -9.47
C ARG A 60 -4.83 -3.81 -9.82
N LEU A 61 -4.83 -5.12 -9.61
CA LEU A 61 -5.99 -5.97 -9.65
C LEU A 61 -6.09 -6.73 -8.32
N SER A 62 -7.17 -6.50 -7.58
CA SER A 62 -7.37 -7.10 -6.25
C SER A 62 -8.56 -8.05 -6.26
N ARG A 63 -8.43 -9.15 -5.53
CA ARG A 63 -9.53 -10.04 -5.16
C ARG A 63 -9.65 -10.07 -3.65
N PHE A 64 -10.67 -9.41 -3.13
CA PHE A 64 -11.01 -9.46 -1.71
C PHE A 64 -11.69 -10.80 -1.38
N ARG A 65 -11.43 -11.33 -0.19
CA ARG A 65 -11.93 -12.64 0.26
C ARG A 65 -12.70 -12.51 1.57
N GLU A 66 -12.06 -11.99 2.60
CA GLU A 66 -12.69 -11.84 3.91
C GLU A 66 -12.49 -10.41 4.41
N THR A 67 -13.50 -9.93 5.13
CA THR A 67 -13.47 -8.66 5.84
C THR A 67 -13.73 -8.98 7.30
N VAL A 68 -12.85 -8.49 8.17
CA VAL A 68 -13.00 -8.61 9.62
C VAL A 68 -12.98 -7.21 10.19
N GLU A 69 -13.96 -6.92 11.03
CA GLU A 69 -14.08 -5.66 11.75
C GLU A 69 -14.38 -5.98 13.21
N ILE A 70 -13.61 -5.39 14.11
CA ILE A 70 -13.91 -5.39 15.52
C ILE A 70 -15.01 -4.35 15.71
N ASP A 71 -16.16 -4.79 16.23
CA ASP A 71 -17.25 -3.91 16.64
C ASP A 71 -16.76 -2.80 17.58
N LYS A 72 -17.57 -1.75 17.75
CA LYS A 72 -17.26 -0.64 18.68
C LYS A 72 -16.72 -1.22 19.98
N ILE A 73 -15.48 -0.85 20.28
CA ILE A 73 -14.79 -1.35 21.45
C ILE A 73 -15.70 -1.17 22.68
N PRO A 74 -16.17 -2.26 23.32
CA PRO A 74 -17.00 -2.13 24.50
C PRO A 74 -16.18 -1.48 25.61
N ASN A 75 -16.87 -0.79 26.54
CA ASN A 75 -16.20 -0.15 27.68
C ASN A 75 -15.30 -1.14 28.46
N ASN A 76 -15.61 -2.44 28.43
CA ASN A 76 -14.78 -3.53 28.95
C ASN A 76 -13.98 -4.23 27.83
N ILE A 77 -12.82 -3.65 27.51
CA ILE A 77 -11.81 -4.32 26.68
C ILE A 77 -11.16 -5.41 27.52
N HIS A 78 -11.24 -6.66 27.05
CA HIS A 78 -10.41 -7.73 27.57
C HIS A 78 -8.98 -7.56 27.03
N LEU A 79 -8.17 -6.82 27.79
CA LEU A 79 -6.74 -6.71 27.54
C LEU A 79 -6.05 -7.97 28.06
N ALA A 80 -4.96 -8.38 27.40
CA ALA A 80 -4.07 -9.36 28.00
C ALA A 80 -3.50 -8.79 29.31
N ASP A 81 -3.44 -9.60 30.37
CA ASP A 81 -3.05 -9.16 31.72
C ASP A 81 -1.72 -8.40 31.75
N VAL A 82 -0.77 -8.80 30.92
CA VAL A 82 0.54 -8.15 30.79
C VAL A 82 0.46 -6.73 30.23
N VAL A 83 -0.50 -6.46 29.35
CA VAL A 83 -0.74 -5.13 28.77
C VAL A 83 -1.46 -4.26 29.79
N ALA A 84 -2.46 -4.81 30.49
CA ALA A 84 -3.18 -4.10 31.54
C ALA A 84 -2.24 -3.63 32.66
N LYS A 85 -1.35 -4.51 33.13
CA LYS A 85 -0.33 -4.16 34.14
C LYS A 85 0.63 -3.08 33.66
N GLU A 86 1.03 -3.09 32.39
CA GLU A 86 1.93 -2.04 31.89
C GLU A 86 1.22 -0.69 31.72
N ILE A 87 -0.07 -0.67 31.40
CA ILE A 87 -0.86 0.57 31.36
C ILE A 87 -0.86 1.25 32.72
N ASP A 88 -0.89 0.48 33.82
CA ASP A 88 -0.82 1.02 35.17
C ASP A 88 0.52 1.70 35.46
N ASN A 89 1.62 1.20 34.86
CA ASN A 89 2.96 1.76 34.97
C ASN A 89 3.16 3.05 34.16
N VAL A 90 2.25 3.41 33.25
CA VAL A 90 2.33 4.68 32.53
C VAL A 90 2.03 5.83 33.49
N GLN A 91 3.02 6.72 33.66
CA GLN A 91 2.97 7.84 34.59
C GLN A 91 2.68 9.15 33.87
N ARG A 92 1.78 9.95 34.45
CA ARG A 92 1.47 11.29 33.95
C ARG A 92 2.70 12.18 34.08
N GLY A 93 2.98 12.98 33.04
CA GLY A 93 4.13 13.88 33.01
C GLY A 93 5.44 13.19 32.62
N ASP A 94 5.48 11.86 32.60
CA ASP A 94 6.63 11.09 32.14
C ASP A 94 6.42 10.60 30.70
N VAL A 95 7.05 11.29 29.76
CA VAL A 95 7.05 10.92 28.33
C VAL A 95 7.75 9.57 28.12
N ALA A 96 8.79 9.26 28.88
CA ALA A 96 9.55 8.03 28.70
C ALA A 96 8.69 6.81 29.01
N SER A 97 7.85 6.86 30.05
CA SER A 97 6.91 5.78 30.37
C SER A 97 5.98 5.42 29.18
N VAL A 98 5.44 6.43 28.48
CA VAL A 98 4.58 6.23 27.31
C VAL A 98 5.38 5.66 26.14
N LEU A 99 6.57 6.19 25.86
CA LEU A 99 7.40 5.70 24.75
C LEU A 99 7.88 4.25 24.99
N MET A 100 8.19 3.88 26.23
CA MET A 100 8.51 2.50 26.59
C MET A 100 7.31 1.57 26.36
N PHE A 101 6.10 2.00 26.76
CA PHE A 101 4.88 1.25 26.49
C PHE A 101 4.67 1.04 24.98
N ILE A 102 4.75 2.11 24.17
CA ILE A 102 4.61 2.04 22.71
C ILE A 102 5.66 1.12 22.10
N ARG A 103 6.91 1.19 22.56
CA ARG A 103 7.99 0.32 22.06
C ARG A 103 7.72 -1.15 22.35
N LYS A 104 7.08 -1.46 23.49
CA LYS A 104 6.85 -2.84 23.94
C LYS A 104 5.58 -3.46 23.33
N TYR A 105 4.50 -2.69 23.21
CA TYR A 105 3.19 -3.21 22.83
C TYR A 105 2.59 -2.59 21.56
N GLY A 106 3.27 -1.60 20.98
CA GLY A 106 2.73 -0.77 19.90
C GLY A 106 1.87 0.37 20.42
N SER A 107 1.53 1.30 19.52
CA SER A 107 0.63 2.42 19.81
C SER A 107 -0.80 2.19 19.31
N HIS A 108 -1.00 1.20 18.45
CA HIS A 108 -2.24 0.95 17.73
C HIS A 108 -2.62 -0.53 17.73
N TYR A 109 -3.90 -0.80 17.59
CA TYR A 109 -4.44 -2.13 17.32
C TYR A 109 -5.13 -2.15 15.95
N ILE A 110 -5.29 -3.35 15.38
CA ILE A 110 -6.04 -3.54 14.13
C ILE A 110 -7.53 -3.47 14.46
N GLN A 111 -8.22 -2.40 14.07
CA GLN A 111 -9.67 -2.29 14.22
C GLN A 111 -10.38 -3.12 13.16
N SER A 112 -9.93 -3.03 11.92
CA SER A 112 -10.47 -3.83 10.82
C SER A 112 -9.41 -4.14 9.79
N TYR A 113 -9.64 -5.22 9.05
CA TYR A 113 -8.78 -5.63 7.97
C TYR A 113 -9.55 -6.38 6.89
N VAL A 114 -9.01 -6.34 5.67
CA VAL A 114 -9.52 -7.12 4.54
C VAL A 114 -8.39 -7.97 4.00
N THR A 115 -8.65 -9.27 3.89
CA THR A 115 -7.73 -10.25 3.31
C THR A 115 -8.16 -10.64 1.91
N GLY A 116 -7.21 -11.15 1.14
CA GLY A 116 -7.43 -11.62 -0.22
C GLY A 116 -6.10 -11.84 -0.91
N ASN A 117 -6.01 -11.46 -2.18
CA ASN A 117 -4.72 -11.32 -2.86
C ASN A 117 -4.83 -10.27 -3.97
N SER A 118 -3.70 -9.71 -4.39
CA SER A 118 -3.68 -8.74 -5.47
C SER A 118 -2.44 -8.87 -6.31
N LEU A 119 -2.54 -8.53 -7.60
CA LEU A 119 -1.39 -8.28 -8.45
C LEU A 119 -1.26 -6.79 -8.67
N TYR A 120 -0.03 -6.36 -8.82
CA TYR A 120 0.26 -4.99 -9.18
C TYR A 120 1.50 -4.90 -10.05
N GLN A 121 1.57 -3.82 -10.83
CA GLN A 121 2.69 -3.50 -11.68
C GLN A 121 2.85 -1.98 -11.70
N VAL A 122 4.10 -1.52 -11.60
CA VAL A 122 4.46 -0.10 -11.70
C VAL A 122 5.09 0.15 -13.06
N PHE A 123 4.59 1.16 -13.76
CA PHE A 123 5.20 1.68 -14.98
C PHE A 123 5.87 3.01 -14.67
N VAL A 124 7.07 3.22 -15.19
CA VAL A 124 7.87 4.42 -14.97
C VAL A 124 7.97 5.21 -16.27
N PHE A 125 7.82 6.51 -16.16
CA PHE A 125 7.81 7.44 -17.28
C PHE A 125 8.64 8.68 -16.97
N ASN A 126 9.25 9.25 -18.00
CA ASN A 126 9.67 10.64 -17.98
C ASN A 126 8.45 11.58 -17.92
N LYS A 127 8.67 12.81 -17.47
CA LYS A 127 7.59 13.80 -17.28
C LYS A 127 6.79 14.07 -18.56
N THR A 128 7.46 14.17 -19.70
CA THR A 128 6.83 14.51 -20.99
C THR A 128 5.81 13.45 -21.42
N ASN A 129 6.23 12.18 -21.45
CA ASN A 129 5.35 11.07 -21.80
C ASN A 129 4.24 10.90 -20.77
N TYR A 130 4.58 11.01 -19.48
CA TYR A 130 3.61 10.90 -18.40
C TYR A 130 2.49 11.93 -18.52
N GLN A 131 2.81 13.23 -18.71
CA GLN A 131 1.77 14.26 -18.83
C GLN A 131 0.90 14.05 -20.07
N ARG A 132 1.50 13.68 -21.21
CA ARG A 132 0.75 13.35 -22.43
C ARG A 132 -0.27 12.23 -22.19
N ILE A 133 0.14 11.15 -21.52
CA ILE A 133 -0.75 10.02 -21.20
C ILE A 133 -1.80 10.45 -20.18
N LYS A 134 -1.40 11.12 -19.09
CA LYS A 134 -2.30 11.59 -18.02
C LYS A 134 -3.39 12.50 -18.58
N ASP A 135 -3.05 13.46 -19.43
CA ASP A 135 -4.00 14.39 -20.04
C ASP A 135 -4.94 13.68 -21.02
N ARG A 136 -4.41 12.74 -21.83
CA ARG A 136 -5.23 11.93 -22.74
C ARG A 136 -6.27 11.12 -21.97
N LEU A 137 -5.84 10.39 -20.94
CA LEU A 137 -6.74 9.55 -20.15
C LEU A 137 -7.72 10.36 -19.30
N LYS A 138 -7.32 11.56 -18.81
CA LYS A 138 -8.25 12.46 -18.11
C LYS A 138 -9.34 13.01 -19.03
N LYS A 139 -9.00 13.38 -20.28
CA LYS A 139 -9.95 14.00 -21.22
C LYS A 139 -10.98 13.01 -21.77
N GLN A 140 -10.58 11.78 -22.07
CA GLN A 140 -11.46 10.78 -22.68
C GLN A 140 -12.04 9.78 -21.67
N GLY A 141 -11.39 9.62 -20.51
CA GLY A 141 -11.69 8.55 -19.56
C GLY A 141 -11.13 7.20 -20.03
N ILE A 142 -10.63 6.40 -19.08
CA ILE A 142 -9.96 5.12 -19.37
C ILE A 142 -10.87 4.16 -20.16
N ALA A 143 -12.18 4.18 -19.88
CA ALA A 143 -13.15 3.30 -20.54
C ALA A 143 -13.35 3.60 -22.04
N GLN A 144 -13.02 4.83 -22.50
CA GLN A 144 -13.16 5.23 -23.90
C GLN A 144 -11.86 5.06 -24.69
N VAL A 145 -10.74 4.76 -24.02
CA VAL A 145 -9.47 4.51 -24.69
C VAL A 145 -9.41 3.06 -25.13
N ASN A 146 -9.19 2.85 -26.43
CA ASN A 146 -9.12 1.51 -27.00
C ASN A 146 -7.96 0.73 -26.34
N HIS A 147 -8.16 -0.57 -26.13
CA HIS A 147 -7.16 -1.49 -25.58
C HIS A 147 -5.82 -1.41 -26.33
N LEU A 148 -5.84 -1.21 -27.66
CA LEU A 148 -4.62 -1.04 -28.45
C LEU A 148 -3.84 0.23 -28.07
N GLU A 149 -4.55 1.36 -27.94
CA GLU A 149 -3.95 2.66 -27.56
C GLU A 149 -3.40 2.59 -26.13
N LEU A 150 -4.16 2.00 -25.21
CA LEU A 150 -3.70 1.76 -23.84
C LEU A 150 -2.46 0.84 -23.82
N GLY A 151 -2.48 -0.24 -24.60
CA GLY A 151 -1.32 -1.14 -24.73
C GLY A 151 -0.05 -0.43 -25.21
N GLN A 152 -0.18 0.50 -26.16
CA GLN A 152 0.92 1.31 -26.68
C GLN A 152 1.47 2.28 -25.62
N TYR A 153 0.61 3.03 -24.91
CA TYR A 153 1.08 3.96 -23.87
C TYR A 153 1.86 3.29 -22.75
N PHE A 154 1.59 2.01 -22.48
CA PHE A 154 2.26 1.23 -21.45
C PHE A 154 3.25 0.21 -22.03
N SER A 155 3.83 0.53 -23.18
CA SER A 155 4.85 -0.25 -23.87
C SER A 155 6.24 0.41 -23.77
N PRO A 156 7.32 -0.28 -24.20
CA PRO A 156 8.66 0.29 -24.25
C PRO A 156 8.81 1.55 -25.13
N TRP A 157 7.83 1.86 -25.97
CA TRP A 157 7.84 3.09 -26.79
C TRP A 157 7.62 4.36 -25.96
N TYR A 158 6.96 4.25 -24.82
CA TYR A 158 6.59 5.40 -23.97
C TYR A 158 7.12 5.28 -22.54
N ALA A 159 7.10 4.07 -21.98
CA ALA A 159 7.56 3.82 -20.62
C ALA A 159 9.09 3.68 -20.59
N ASP A 160 9.75 4.46 -19.74
CA ASP A 160 11.18 4.35 -19.49
C ASP A 160 11.51 3.00 -18.82
N HIS A 161 10.57 2.47 -18.03
CA HIS A 161 10.68 1.16 -17.42
C HIS A 161 9.31 0.54 -17.14
N MET A 162 9.20 -0.76 -17.41
CA MET A 162 8.03 -1.57 -17.04
C MET A 162 8.44 -2.47 -15.88
N GLY A 163 7.85 -2.23 -14.72
CA GLY A 163 8.10 -3.05 -13.55
C GLY A 163 7.63 -4.49 -13.74
N SER A 164 8.14 -5.37 -12.90
CA SER A 164 7.68 -6.75 -12.79
C SER A 164 6.26 -6.81 -12.27
N ILE A 165 5.48 -7.81 -12.70
CA ILE A 165 4.17 -8.09 -12.11
C ILE A 165 4.41 -8.79 -10.77
N LEU A 166 4.03 -8.13 -9.69
CA LEU A 166 4.17 -8.63 -8.33
C LEU A 166 2.82 -9.08 -7.77
N VAL A 167 2.86 -9.93 -6.75
CA VAL A 167 1.69 -10.45 -6.03
C VAL A 167 1.83 -10.05 -4.56
N ALA A 168 0.80 -9.47 -3.96
CA ALA A 168 0.85 -8.93 -2.60
C ALA A 168 1.24 -9.97 -1.54
N SER A 169 0.84 -11.22 -1.72
CA SER A 169 1.24 -12.35 -0.85
C SER A 169 2.67 -12.83 -1.05
N GLY A 170 3.39 -12.35 -2.07
CA GLY A 170 4.69 -12.89 -2.47
C GLY A 170 4.62 -14.26 -3.16
N ASN A 171 3.43 -14.76 -3.52
CA ASN A 171 3.27 -16.04 -4.19
C ASN A 171 3.96 -16.06 -5.57
N LYS A 172 5.16 -16.64 -5.62
CA LYS A 172 6.01 -16.68 -6.81
C LYS A 172 5.39 -17.48 -7.97
N SER A 173 4.58 -18.49 -7.68
CA SER A 173 3.91 -19.29 -8.70
C SER A 173 2.88 -18.46 -9.46
N VAL A 174 2.06 -17.68 -8.73
CA VAL A 174 1.10 -16.75 -9.34
C VAL A 174 1.84 -15.63 -10.09
N ALA A 175 2.92 -15.08 -9.53
CA ALA A 175 3.72 -14.05 -10.20
C ALA A 175 4.33 -14.54 -11.53
N ARG A 176 4.88 -15.76 -11.56
CA ARG A 176 5.41 -16.40 -12.78
C ARG A 176 4.30 -16.70 -13.79
N TRP A 177 3.15 -17.19 -13.33
CA TRP A 177 1.98 -17.40 -14.20
C TRP A 177 1.57 -16.07 -14.84
N ALA A 178 1.42 -15.00 -14.06
CA ALA A 178 1.03 -13.70 -14.57
C ALA A 178 2.08 -13.17 -15.57
N SER A 179 3.36 -13.24 -15.22
CA SER A 179 4.44 -12.75 -16.09
C SER A 179 4.58 -13.54 -17.40
N SER A 180 4.18 -14.82 -17.42
CA SER A 180 4.22 -15.66 -18.63
C SER A 180 2.97 -15.54 -19.50
N LYS A 181 1.78 -15.45 -18.89
CA LYS A 181 0.50 -15.41 -19.63
C LYS A 181 0.08 -13.99 -20.01
N LEU A 182 0.42 -12.99 -19.18
CA LEU A 182 0.10 -11.58 -19.42
C LEU A 182 1.21 -10.89 -20.23
N ARG A 183 1.67 -11.52 -21.32
CA ARG A 183 2.70 -10.95 -22.22
C ARG A 183 2.12 -10.35 -23.48
N ASN A 184 2.50 -9.12 -23.80
CA ASN A 184 2.23 -8.52 -25.09
C ASN A 184 3.37 -8.90 -26.04
N ASN A 185 3.00 -9.34 -27.24
CA ASN A 185 3.95 -9.73 -28.28
C ASN A 185 3.91 -8.69 -29.39
N TYR A 186 5.04 -8.01 -29.58
CA TYR A 186 5.32 -7.19 -30.75
C TYR A 186 6.31 -7.92 -31.65
N TYR A 187 6.47 -7.47 -32.89
CA TYR A 187 7.31 -8.13 -33.89
C TYR A 187 8.78 -8.29 -33.42
N ILE A 188 9.32 -7.30 -32.69
CA ILE A 188 10.74 -7.25 -32.28
C ILE A 188 10.97 -7.42 -30.78
N PHE A 189 9.93 -7.39 -29.94
CA PHE A 189 10.08 -7.56 -28.50
C PHE A 189 8.80 -8.10 -27.85
N THR A 190 8.96 -8.62 -26.64
CA THR A 190 7.85 -9.15 -25.83
C THR A 190 8.00 -8.64 -24.40
N TYR A 191 6.92 -8.23 -23.76
CA TYR A 191 6.98 -7.70 -22.39
C TYR A 191 5.74 -8.09 -21.57
N PRO A 192 5.89 -8.33 -20.25
CA PRO A 192 4.75 -8.58 -19.37
C PRO A 192 4.01 -7.27 -19.08
N SER A 193 2.68 -7.32 -19.15
CA SER A 193 1.81 -6.20 -18.81
C SER A 193 0.53 -6.69 -18.17
N LEU A 194 0.27 -6.27 -16.93
CA LEU A 194 -0.96 -6.56 -16.21
C LEU A 194 -2.19 -5.99 -16.95
N LEU A 195 -2.01 -4.96 -17.78
CA LEU A 195 -3.08 -4.39 -18.60
C LEU A 195 -3.60 -5.35 -19.66
N LYS A 196 -2.86 -6.39 -20.04
CA LYS A 196 -3.34 -7.43 -20.97
C LYS A 196 -4.59 -8.14 -20.48
N ILE A 197 -4.84 -8.15 -19.16
CA ILE A 197 -6.06 -8.75 -18.61
C ILE A 197 -7.32 -7.92 -18.89
N HIS A 198 -7.16 -6.64 -19.23
CA HIS A 198 -8.26 -5.74 -19.49
C HIS A 198 -9.02 -6.18 -20.75
N GLY A 199 -10.29 -6.58 -20.58
CA GLY A 199 -11.12 -7.07 -21.69
C GLY A 199 -10.98 -8.55 -22.01
N ASP A 200 -10.11 -9.30 -21.31
CA ASP A 200 -10.00 -10.76 -21.47
C ASP A 200 -10.64 -11.51 -20.29
N ALA A 201 -11.92 -11.85 -20.44
CA ALA A 201 -12.71 -12.55 -19.42
C ALA A 201 -12.16 -13.94 -19.08
N ARG A 202 -11.49 -14.62 -20.03
CA ARG A 202 -10.94 -15.98 -19.81
C ARG A 202 -9.68 -15.91 -18.95
N LEU A 203 -8.78 -14.97 -19.23
CA LEU A 203 -7.61 -14.71 -18.40
C LEU A 203 -8.02 -14.24 -17.01
N LEU A 204 -9.00 -13.35 -16.92
CA LEU A 204 -9.54 -12.88 -15.64
C LEU A 204 -10.15 -14.02 -14.83
N GLY A 205 -10.94 -14.91 -15.45
CA GLY A 205 -11.51 -16.08 -14.78
C GLY A 205 -10.45 -17.03 -14.23
N THR A 206 -9.39 -17.29 -15.02
CA THR A 206 -8.26 -18.12 -14.57
C THR A 206 -7.55 -17.47 -13.38
N LEU A 207 -7.25 -16.17 -13.47
CA LEU A 207 -6.56 -15.44 -12.42
C LEU A 207 -7.39 -15.35 -11.13
N ASN A 208 -8.71 -15.21 -11.25
CA ASN A 208 -9.61 -15.23 -10.10
C ASN A 208 -9.53 -16.54 -9.30
N GLY A 209 -9.31 -17.68 -9.98
CA GLY A 209 -9.06 -18.97 -9.33
C GLY A 209 -7.70 -19.06 -8.64
N LEU A 210 -6.69 -18.35 -9.16
CA LEU A 210 -5.33 -18.33 -8.61
C LEU A 210 -5.19 -17.40 -7.40
N LEU A 211 -5.95 -16.30 -7.35
CA LEU A 211 -5.91 -15.33 -6.25
C LEU A 211 -6.68 -15.83 -5.02
N LYS A 212 -5.99 -16.64 -4.21
CA LYS A 212 -6.48 -17.17 -2.93
C LYS A 212 -6.50 -16.11 -1.82
N ASN A 213 -6.84 -16.51 -0.60
CA ASN A 213 -6.80 -15.63 0.57
C ASN A 213 -5.41 -15.69 1.24
N GLU A 214 -4.46 -14.89 0.77
CA GLU A 214 -3.02 -15.04 1.12
C GLU A 214 -2.34 -13.71 1.51
N ALA A 215 -3.03 -12.58 1.43
CA ALA A 215 -2.47 -11.25 1.66
C ALA A 215 -3.45 -10.34 2.41
N LEU A 216 -2.88 -9.47 3.23
CA LEU A 216 -3.57 -8.32 3.80
C LEU A 216 -3.68 -7.22 2.74
N LEU A 217 -4.88 -6.84 2.35
CA LEU A 217 -5.13 -5.86 1.29
C LEU A 217 -5.60 -4.51 1.80
N LYS A 218 -6.23 -4.50 2.98
CA LYS A 218 -6.67 -3.29 3.67
C LYS A 218 -6.44 -3.46 5.16
N ILE A 219 -6.04 -2.40 5.83
CA ILE A 219 -5.90 -2.38 7.28
C ILE A 219 -6.37 -1.03 7.81
N ASN A 220 -7.04 -1.05 8.95
CA ASN A 220 -7.41 0.15 9.67
C ASN A 220 -6.90 0.05 11.10
N MET A 221 -5.89 0.87 11.41
CA MET A 221 -5.25 0.91 12.71
C MET A 221 -5.82 2.03 13.56
N LYS A 222 -6.22 1.72 14.79
CA LYS A 222 -6.74 2.68 15.78
C LYS A 222 -5.86 2.72 17.01
N THR A 223 -5.80 3.88 17.65
CA THR A 223 -4.97 4.13 18.83
C THR A 223 -5.36 3.20 19.99
N LEU A 224 -4.39 2.80 20.80
CA LEU A 224 -4.63 2.06 22.05
C LEU A 224 -5.19 2.94 23.19
N ALA A 225 -5.48 4.22 22.95
CA ALA A 225 -6.01 5.13 23.96
C ALA A 225 -7.24 4.59 24.72
N PRO A 226 -8.20 3.89 24.09
CA PRO A 226 -9.35 3.30 24.81
C PRO A 226 -8.98 2.22 25.86
N ALA A 227 -7.77 1.67 25.80
CA ALA A 227 -7.24 0.74 26.79
C ALA A 227 -6.96 1.44 28.15
N PHE A 228 -6.60 2.72 28.13
CA PHE A 228 -6.37 3.53 29.32
C PHE A 228 -7.72 3.92 29.93
N LYS A 229 -8.10 3.29 31.04
CA LYS A 229 -9.41 3.54 31.69
C LYS A 229 -9.46 4.87 32.45
N ASP A 230 -8.35 5.29 33.04
CA ASP A 230 -8.20 6.62 33.64
C ASP A 230 -8.21 7.70 32.53
N PRO A 231 -9.21 8.61 32.51
CA PRO A 231 -9.31 9.67 31.50
C PRO A 231 -8.10 10.59 31.44
N VAL A 232 -7.44 10.85 32.58
CA VAL A 232 -6.27 11.73 32.65
C VAL A 232 -5.06 11.04 32.05
N LYS A 233 -4.82 9.75 32.38
CA LYS A 233 -3.76 8.97 31.73
C LYS A 233 -4.02 8.78 30.24
N ARG A 234 -5.28 8.54 29.84
CA ARG A 234 -5.66 8.43 28.43
C ARG A 234 -5.27 9.68 27.65
N LYS A 235 -5.68 10.85 28.15
CA LYS A 235 -5.36 12.13 27.52
C LYS A 235 -3.84 12.34 27.44
N TRP A 236 -3.11 12.01 28.51
CA TRP A 236 -1.65 12.08 28.51
C TRP A 236 -1.01 11.17 27.45
N PHE A 237 -1.48 9.92 27.34
CA PHE A 237 -1.05 8.98 26.31
C PHE A 237 -1.31 9.53 24.90
N GLU A 238 -2.51 10.07 24.66
CA GLU A 238 -2.88 10.65 23.37
C GLU A 238 -2.02 11.87 23.01
N GLU A 239 -1.74 12.76 23.95
CA GLU A 239 -0.87 13.93 23.75
C GLU A 239 0.56 13.53 23.40
N VAL A 240 1.14 12.59 24.14
CA VAL A 240 2.50 12.10 23.86
C VAL A 240 2.54 11.38 22.51
N LEU A 241 1.55 10.53 22.22
CA LEU A 241 1.46 9.81 20.95
C LEU A 241 1.33 10.75 19.75
N ASP A 242 0.45 11.76 19.83
CA ASP A 242 0.23 12.74 18.78
C ASP A 242 1.50 13.53 18.46
N ASN A 243 2.20 14.00 19.50
CA ASN A 243 3.49 14.68 19.34
C ASN A 243 4.55 13.77 18.73
N PHE A 244 4.65 12.52 19.23
CA PHE A 244 5.62 11.55 18.71
C PHE A 244 5.38 11.23 17.24
N LEU A 245 4.14 10.98 16.85
CA LEU A 245 3.79 10.66 15.46
C LEU A 245 3.98 11.84 14.51
N LYS A 246 3.65 13.07 14.93
CA LYS A 246 3.90 14.28 14.12
C LYS A 246 5.39 14.52 13.89
N LEU A 247 6.20 14.37 14.93
CA LEU A 247 7.66 14.47 14.82
C LEU A 247 8.21 13.39 13.91
N TRP A 248 7.74 12.16 14.06
CA TRP A 248 8.13 11.04 13.22
C TRP A 248 7.74 11.25 11.75
N GLU A 249 6.53 11.77 11.52
CA GLU A 249 6.01 12.10 10.19
C GLU A 249 6.67 13.32 9.55
N THR A 250 7.37 14.19 10.28
CA THR A 250 8.09 15.31 9.66
C THR A 250 9.56 15.01 9.42
N ASN A 251 10.18 14.15 10.24
CA ASN A 251 11.63 13.95 10.23
C ASN A 251 12.11 12.66 9.52
N LEU A 252 11.21 11.75 9.17
CA LEU A 252 11.49 10.55 8.37
C LEU A 252 10.85 10.63 6.97
#